data_AF-A0A8H5ARQ4-F1
#
_entry.id   AF-A0A8H5ARQ4-F1
#
_cell.length_a   1.000
_cell.length_b   1.000
_cell.length_c   1.000
_cell.angle_alpha   90.00
_cell.angle_beta   90.00
_cell.angle_gamma   90.00
#
_symmetry.space_group_name_H-M   'P 1'
#
loop_
_entity.id
_entity.type
_entity.pdbx_description
1 polymer ?
#
loop_
_entity_poly.entity_id
_entity_poly.type
_entity_poly.pdbx_seq_one_letter_code
_entity_poly.pdbx_strand_id
1 'polypeptide(L)'
;MGQRISSLINEYGSGESCFFMTDITINRTDGFYDEPGESLSLGELHLFETPSLMERKSFPLTGVSRLQWEIRDAIEIPAKVDGIECIVKSKEAFDVAHVHLDCRKMRAEQSGHRYSCTIDTFGARMQLTLSWILIEIPSESRLTSDDAELAGRLNDEAISLTRRYEQTGELSDIDKAIASLEKAIELTFHGSINLPVRLNNLGTAYKCRFERLGELPVEWGDSEMQSPERTCQTR
;
A
#
# COMPACT_ATOMS: atom_id res chain seq x y z
N MET A 1 -2.92 -8.95 9.25
CA MET A 1 -1.61 -8.78 8.57
C MET A 1 -0.44 -8.84 9.54
N GLY A 2 -0.42 -8.08 10.64
CA GLY A 2 0.73 -8.01 11.58
C GLY A 2 1.21 -9.34 12.19
N GLN A 3 0.31 -10.24 12.60
CA GLN A 3 0.73 -11.55 13.16
C GLN A 3 1.40 -12.49 12.14
N ARG A 4 1.19 -12.27 10.84
CA ARG A 4 1.74 -13.11 9.76
C ARG A 4 3.17 -12.72 9.40
N ILE A 5 3.57 -11.46 9.63
CA ILE A 5 4.92 -11.00 9.29
C ILE A 5 5.94 -11.52 10.32
N SER A 6 5.57 -11.62 11.60
CA SER A 6 6.41 -12.24 12.63
C SER A 6 6.67 -13.73 12.35
N SER A 7 5.71 -14.45 11.77
CA SER A 7 5.95 -15.82 11.32
C SER A 7 6.87 -15.89 10.09
N LEU A 8 6.77 -14.93 9.17
CA LEU A 8 7.64 -14.86 7.99
C LEU A 8 9.10 -14.57 8.35
N ILE A 9 9.36 -13.74 9.36
CA ILE A 9 10.71 -13.49 9.87
C ILE A 9 11.34 -14.78 10.42
N ASN A 10 10.55 -15.62 11.10
CA ASN A 10 11.02 -16.92 11.61
C ASN A 10 11.19 -17.99 10.52
N GLU A 11 10.44 -17.90 9.41
CA GLU A 11 10.39 -18.93 8.36
C GLU A 11 11.41 -18.68 7.23
N TYR A 12 11.72 -17.43 6.89
CA TYR A 12 12.53 -17.09 5.71
C TYR A 12 13.98 -16.66 6.02
N GLY A 13 14.33 -16.44 7.29
CA GLY A 13 15.65 -15.95 7.66
C GLY A 13 15.87 -14.48 7.30
N SER A 14 16.79 -13.82 8.00
CA SER A 14 17.00 -12.39 7.87
C SER A 14 17.59 -12.03 6.49
N GLY A 15 17.02 -11.01 5.82
CA GLY A 15 17.55 -10.46 4.56
C GLY A 15 16.86 -10.88 3.26
N GLU A 16 15.76 -11.63 3.32
CA GLU A 16 15.00 -12.02 2.13
C GLU A 16 13.84 -11.03 1.86
N SER A 17 13.83 -10.40 0.69
CA SER A 17 12.72 -9.56 0.25
C SER A 17 11.53 -10.41 -0.21
N CYS A 18 10.42 -10.39 0.52
CA CYS A 18 9.18 -11.00 0.04
C CYS A 18 8.35 -9.95 -0.70
N PHE A 19 7.66 -10.34 -1.77
CA PHE A 19 6.67 -9.47 -2.39
C PHE A 19 5.30 -10.12 -2.37
N PHE A 20 4.30 -9.26 -2.21
CA PHE A 20 2.91 -9.67 -2.15
C PHE A 20 2.23 -9.20 -3.42
N MET A 21 1.57 -10.12 -4.12
CA MET A 21 0.62 -9.77 -5.16
C MET A 21 -0.75 -9.54 -4.54
N THR A 22 -1.35 -8.42 -4.91
CA THR A 22 -2.67 -7.98 -4.43
C THR A 22 -3.52 -7.54 -5.62
N ASP A 23 -4.80 -7.27 -5.36
CA ASP A 23 -5.74 -6.78 -6.38
C ASP A 23 -5.81 -7.65 -7.64
N ILE A 24 -5.63 -8.97 -7.48
CA ILE A 24 -5.60 -9.90 -8.60
C ILE A 24 -7.02 -10.07 -9.11
N THR A 25 -7.27 -9.58 -10.31
CA THR A 25 -8.57 -9.64 -10.97
C THR A 25 -8.44 -10.11 -12.40
N ILE A 26 -9.37 -10.94 -12.84
CA ILE A 26 -9.49 -11.42 -14.22
C ILE A 26 -10.81 -10.88 -14.74
N ASN A 27 -10.74 -10.07 -15.78
CA ASN A 27 -11.91 -9.48 -16.45
C ASN A 27 -12.03 -10.05 -17.86
N ARG A 28 -13.20 -10.55 -18.23
CA ARG A 28 -13.53 -10.93 -19.60
C ARG A 28 -13.80 -9.65 -20.40
N THR A 29 -13.09 -9.44 -21.50
CA THR A 29 -13.10 -8.19 -22.29
C THR A 29 -13.78 -8.32 -23.65
N ASP A 30 -14.31 -9.50 -23.98
CA ASP A 30 -15.11 -9.69 -25.17
C ASP A 30 -16.50 -9.05 -25.01
N GLY A 31 -16.76 -8.04 -25.83
CA GLY A 31 -18.10 -7.50 -26.01
C GLY A 31 -18.87 -8.31 -27.06
N PHE A 32 -20.09 -8.73 -26.70
CA PHE A 32 -21.21 -8.92 -27.63
C PHE A 32 -21.18 -10.03 -28.69
N TYR A 33 -20.34 -11.06 -28.57
CA TYR A 33 -20.61 -12.33 -29.27
C TYR A 33 -21.04 -13.38 -28.25
N ASP A 34 -22.32 -13.28 -27.90
CA ASP A 34 -23.09 -14.29 -27.17
C ASP A 34 -23.27 -15.50 -28.12
N GLU A 35 -22.21 -16.27 -28.36
CA GLU A 35 -22.44 -17.67 -28.72
C GLU A 35 -22.96 -18.37 -27.46
N PRO A 36 -24.14 -19.03 -27.51
CA PRO A 36 -24.73 -19.71 -26.37
C PRO A 36 -23.97 -21.01 -26.14
N GLY A 37 -22.76 -20.89 -25.58
CA GLY A 37 -21.84 -22.00 -25.42
C GLY A 37 -20.88 -21.69 -24.30
N GLU A 38 -21.30 -22.04 -23.10
CA GLU A 38 -20.51 -22.06 -21.86
C GLU A 38 -20.37 -20.72 -21.14
N SER A 39 -21.12 -20.63 -20.03
CA SER A 39 -20.83 -19.72 -18.93
C SER A 39 -19.46 -20.09 -18.38
N LEU A 40 -18.39 -19.58 -19.01
CA LEU A 40 -17.00 -19.86 -18.64
C LEU A 40 -16.80 -19.48 -17.17
N SER A 41 -16.82 -20.48 -16.30
CA SER A 41 -16.70 -20.30 -14.87
C SER A 41 -15.29 -20.65 -14.45
N LEU A 42 -14.52 -19.65 -14.04
CA LEU A 42 -13.21 -19.87 -13.44
C LEU A 42 -13.37 -20.47 -12.05
N GLY A 43 -12.46 -21.39 -11.70
CA GLY A 43 -12.45 -22.12 -10.45
C GLY A 43 -11.28 -21.70 -9.57
N GLU A 44 -10.06 -21.96 -10.04
CA GLU A 44 -8.85 -21.78 -9.24
C GLU A 44 -7.70 -21.17 -10.06
N LEU A 45 -6.84 -20.41 -9.39
CA LEU A 45 -5.54 -19.99 -9.89
C LEU A 45 -4.45 -20.83 -9.22
N HIS A 46 -3.70 -21.59 -10.01
CA HIS A 46 -2.56 -22.36 -9.55
C HIS A 46 -1.27 -21.62 -9.86
N LEU A 47 -0.34 -21.59 -8.91
CA LEU A 47 0.97 -20.98 -9.08
C LEU A 47 2.05 -22.05 -9.05
N PHE A 48 2.93 -22.04 -10.04
CA PHE A 48 4.08 -22.93 -10.14
C PHE A 48 5.36 -22.11 -10.14
N GLU A 49 6.33 -22.51 -9.31
CA GLU A 49 7.64 -21.88 -9.32
C GLU A 49 8.44 -22.34 -10.53
N THR A 50 9.07 -21.41 -11.25
CA THR A 50 10.01 -21.76 -12.32
C THR A 50 11.45 -21.70 -11.82
N PRO A 51 12.34 -22.64 -12.23
CA PRO A 51 12.14 -23.67 -13.26
C PRO A 51 11.67 -25.04 -12.73
N SER A 52 11.43 -25.21 -11.43
CA SER A 52 11.09 -26.50 -10.83
C SER A 52 9.69 -27.02 -11.22
N LEU A 53 8.81 -26.13 -11.70
CA LEU A 53 7.36 -26.37 -11.92
C LEU A 53 6.70 -27.05 -10.71
N MET A 54 7.22 -26.78 -9.51
CA MET A 54 6.63 -27.29 -8.28
C MET A 54 5.39 -26.46 -7.98
N GLU A 55 4.24 -27.14 -7.88
CA GLU A 55 2.99 -26.48 -7.52
C GLU A 55 3.13 -25.87 -6.12
N ARG A 56 3.03 -24.55 -6.06
CA ARG A 56 3.22 -23.79 -4.83
C ARG A 56 1.94 -23.79 -4.02
N LYS A 57 0.89 -23.20 -4.60
CA LYS A 57 -0.42 -22.99 -3.98
C LYS A 57 -1.49 -22.82 -5.06
N SER A 58 -2.71 -23.24 -4.74
CA SER A 58 -3.91 -22.89 -5.48
C SER A 58 -4.74 -21.89 -4.69
N PHE A 59 -5.42 -20.99 -5.41
CA PHE A 59 -6.27 -19.96 -4.83
C PHE A 59 -7.64 -19.98 -5.52
N PRO A 60 -8.75 -20.01 -4.76
CA PRO A 60 -10.08 -19.99 -5.36
C PRO A 60 -10.37 -18.63 -5.99
N LEU A 61 -10.85 -18.65 -7.23
CA LEU A 61 -11.29 -17.45 -7.94
C LEU A 61 -12.75 -17.14 -7.56
N THR A 62 -12.96 -16.01 -6.90
CA THR A 62 -14.30 -15.57 -6.52
C THR A 62 -14.93 -14.80 -7.67
N GLY A 63 -16.02 -15.32 -8.23
CA GLY A 63 -16.77 -14.61 -9.27
C GLY A 63 -17.56 -13.45 -8.69
N VAL A 64 -17.10 -12.22 -8.93
CA VAL A 64 -17.79 -10.98 -8.56
C VAL A 64 -18.93 -10.69 -9.51
N SER A 65 -18.74 -10.99 -10.81
CA SER A 65 -19.76 -10.87 -11.84
C SER A 65 -19.61 -11.99 -12.88
N ARG A 66 -20.47 -12.01 -13.90
CA ARG A 66 -20.35 -12.95 -15.03
C ARG A 66 -19.06 -12.78 -15.84
N LEU A 67 -18.43 -11.61 -15.73
CA LEU A 67 -17.25 -11.24 -16.51
C LEU A 67 -16.04 -10.93 -15.62
N GLN A 68 -16.16 -11.04 -14.29
CA GLN A 68 -15.10 -10.61 -13.37
C GLN A 68 -14.91 -11.62 -12.25
N TRP A 69 -13.65 -12.02 -12.08
CA TRP A 69 -13.18 -12.87 -10.99
C TRP A 69 -12.07 -12.18 -10.22
N GLU A 70 -12.02 -12.38 -8.91
CA GLU A 70 -11.00 -11.81 -8.04
C GLU A 70 -10.43 -12.87 -7.09
N ILE A 71 -9.18 -12.66 -6.68
CA ILE A 71 -8.58 -13.34 -5.53
C ILE A 71 -8.51 -12.32 -4.40
N ARG A 72 -9.20 -12.64 -3.29
CA ARG A 72 -9.24 -11.77 -2.10
C ARG A 72 -8.02 -11.94 -1.20
N ASP A 73 -7.29 -13.04 -1.38
CA ASP A 73 -6.07 -13.31 -0.65
C ASP A 73 -4.87 -12.62 -1.28
N ALA A 74 -3.98 -12.10 -0.43
CA ALA A 74 -2.67 -11.64 -0.86
C ALA A 74 -1.78 -12.86 -1.08
N ILE A 75 -1.14 -12.92 -2.24
CA ILE A 75 -0.26 -14.03 -2.62
C ILE A 75 1.18 -13.65 -2.33
N GLU A 76 1.81 -14.41 -1.45
CA GLU A 76 3.20 -14.21 -1.07
C GLU A 76 4.16 -14.95 -2.00
N ILE A 77 5.16 -14.21 -2.50
CA ILE A 77 6.23 -14.72 -3.33
C ILE A 77 7.59 -14.40 -2.67
N PRO A 78 8.42 -15.42 -2.36
CA PRO A 78 9.75 -15.26 -1.78
C PRO A 78 10.74 -14.63 -2.76
N ALA A 79 11.76 -13.99 -2.20
CA ALA A 79 12.87 -13.37 -2.94
C ALA A 79 13.54 -14.33 -3.93
N LYS A 80 13.66 -15.61 -3.55
CA LYS A 80 14.39 -16.64 -4.30
C LYS A 80 13.70 -17.06 -5.60
N VAL A 81 12.41 -16.77 -5.74
CA VAL A 81 11.64 -17.16 -6.94
C VAL A 81 11.80 -16.08 -7.99
N ASP A 82 12.31 -16.47 -9.15
CA ASP A 82 12.61 -15.55 -10.25
C ASP A 82 11.49 -15.46 -11.29
N GLY A 83 10.68 -16.52 -11.43
CA GLY A 83 9.51 -16.53 -12.30
C GLY A 83 8.44 -17.45 -11.76
N ILE A 84 7.18 -17.08 -12.00
CA ILE A 84 6.01 -17.86 -11.60
C ILE A 84 5.14 -18.10 -12.81
N GLU A 85 4.80 -19.35 -13.03
CA GLU A 85 3.78 -19.74 -13.99
C GLU A 85 2.43 -19.77 -13.29
N CYS A 86 1.52 -18.92 -13.72
CA CYS A 86 0.16 -18.85 -13.23
C CYS A 86 -0.77 -19.60 -14.19
N ILE A 87 -1.40 -20.67 -13.72
CA ILE A 87 -2.36 -21.44 -14.50
C ILE A 87 -3.75 -21.17 -13.96
N VAL A 88 -4.60 -20.55 -14.79
CA VAL A 88 -6.01 -20.33 -14.47
C VAL A 88 -6.79 -21.56 -14.89
N LYS A 89 -7.52 -22.17 -13.96
CA LYS A 89 -8.39 -23.32 -14.22
C LYS A 89 -9.86 -22.96 -14.14
N SER A 90 -10.67 -23.64 -14.96
CA SER A 90 -12.12 -23.59 -14.85
C SER A 90 -12.62 -24.34 -13.61
N LYS A 91 -13.89 -24.18 -13.25
CA LYS A 91 -14.54 -25.01 -12.21
C LYS A 91 -14.55 -26.50 -12.56
N GLU A 92 -14.41 -26.84 -13.84
CA GLU A 92 -14.30 -28.19 -14.34
C GLU A 92 -12.84 -28.68 -14.42
N ALA A 93 -11.91 -27.91 -13.81
CA ALA A 93 -10.49 -28.19 -13.74
C ALA A 93 -9.75 -28.25 -15.09
N PHE A 94 -10.31 -27.62 -16.14
CA PHE A 94 -9.60 -27.41 -17.40
C PHE A 94 -8.68 -26.21 -17.32
N ASP A 95 -7.49 -26.32 -17.89
CA ASP A 95 -6.56 -25.20 -18.01
C ASP A 95 -7.11 -24.20 -19.04
N VAL A 96 -7.46 -23.00 -18.55
CA VAL A 96 -8.04 -21.93 -19.36
C VAL A 96 -6.95 -20.99 -19.87
N ALA A 97 -5.95 -20.71 -19.05
CA ALA A 97 -4.90 -19.77 -19.37
C ALA A 97 -3.59 -20.04 -18.64
N HIS A 98 -2.48 -19.71 -19.29
CA HIS A 98 -1.14 -19.76 -18.73
C HIS A 98 -0.53 -18.35 -18.81
N VAL A 99 -0.10 -17.82 -17.67
CA VAL A 99 0.53 -16.51 -17.58
C VAL A 99 1.86 -16.64 -16.87
N HIS A 100 2.93 -16.29 -17.57
CA HIS A 100 4.26 -16.21 -16.98
C HIS A 100 4.48 -14.83 -16.37
N LEU A 101 4.77 -14.79 -15.07
CA LEU A 101 5.14 -13.59 -14.33
C LEU A 101 6.65 -13.61 -14.05
N ASP A 102 7.38 -12.68 -14.68
CA ASP A 102 8.79 -12.45 -14.41
C ASP A 102 8.93 -11.64 -13.11
N CYS A 103 9.20 -12.36 -12.03
CA CYS A 103 9.30 -11.78 -10.69
C CYS A 103 10.53 -10.89 -10.56
N ARG A 104 11.61 -11.15 -11.32
CA ARG A 104 12.80 -10.28 -11.33
C ARG A 104 12.48 -8.92 -11.91
N LYS A 105 11.77 -8.89 -13.04
CA LYS A 105 11.36 -7.63 -13.68
C LYS A 105 10.41 -6.85 -12.78
N MET A 106 9.42 -7.52 -12.20
CA MET A 106 8.48 -6.88 -11.26
C MET A 106 9.17 -6.34 -10.01
N ARG A 107 10.23 -7.00 -9.51
CA ARG A 107 11.04 -6.47 -8.39
C ARG A 107 11.88 -5.24 -8.78
N ALA A 108 12.36 -5.17 -10.02
CA ALA A 108 13.16 -4.04 -10.51
C ALA A 108 12.32 -2.78 -10.75
N GLU A 109 11.04 -2.95 -11.09
CA GLU A 109 10.06 -1.87 -11.21
C GLU A 109 9.51 -1.55 -9.80
N GLN A 110 9.69 -0.32 -9.32
CA GLN A 110 9.32 0.10 -7.95
C GLN A 110 7.87 -0.26 -7.57
N SER A 111 7.57 -0.41 -6.27
CA SER A 111 6.25 -0.86 -5.79
C SER A 111 5.09 0.05 -6.23
N GLY A 112 3.90 -0.55 -6.42
CA GLY A 112 2.66 0.19 -6.73
C GLY A 112 2.31 0.30 -8.21
N HIS A 113 3.08 -0.32 -9.12
CA HIS A 113 2.67 -0.46 -10.51
C HIS A 113 1.60 -1.55 -10.65
N ARG A 114 0.66 -1.34 -11.59
CA ARG A 114 -0.37 -2.29 -11.95
C ARG A 114 0.11 -3.10 -13.16
N TYR A 115 0.28 -4.40 -12.98
CA TYR A 115 0.50 -5.33 -14.07
C TYR A 115 -0.84 -5.59 -14.76
N SER A 116 -0.83 -5.61 -16.08
CA SER A 116 -1.98 -5.96 -16.89
C SER A 116 -1.51 -6.78 -18.08
N CYS A 117 -2.02 -8.00 -18.24
CA CYS A 117 -1.81 -8.79 -19.46
C CYS A 117 -3.15 -9.19 -20.07
N THR A 118 -3.15 -9.29 -21.41
CA THR A 118 -4.28 -9.87 -22.14
C THR A 118 -4.03 -11.36 -22.25
N ILE A 119 -5.06 -12.13 -21.93
CA ILE A 119 -5.08 -13.57 -22.02
C ILE A 119 -6.08 -13.92 -23.13
N ASP A 120 -5.58 -14.42 -24.25
CA ASP A 120 -6.42 -14.98 -25.30
C ASP A 120 -6.59 -16.49 -25.06
N THR A 121 -7.83 -16.91 -24.81
CA THR A 121 -8.19 -18.32 -24.62
C THR A 121 -9.00 -18.83 -25.81
N PHE A 122 -9.36 -20.11 -25.83
CA PHE A 122 -10.17 -20.70 -26.89
C PHE A 122 -11.61 -20.15 -26.80
N GLY A 123 -11.86 -19.00 -27.44
CA GLY A 123 -13.19 -18.39 -27.53
C GLY A 123 -13.48 -17.25 -26.53
N ALA A 124 -12.53 -16.84 -25.71
CA ALA A 124 -12.69 -15.66 -24.85
C ALA A 124 -11.40 -14.83 -24.79
N ARG A 125 -11.56 -13.51 -24.76
CA ARG A 125 -10.47 -12.60 -24.42
C ARG A 125 -10.64 -12.14 -22.99
N MET A 126 -9.60 -12.28 -22.19
CA MET A 126 -9.56 -11.83 -20.82
C MET A 126 -8.41 -10.88 -20.58
N GLN A 127 -8.51 -10.13 -19.49
CA GLN A 127 -7.49 -9.24 -18.99
C GLN A 127 -7.24 -9.59 -17.54
N LEU A 128 -6.04 -10.10 -17.24
CA LEU A 128 -5.56 -10.26 -15.88
C LEU A 128 -4.90 -8.96 -15.47
N THR A 129 -5.34 -8.41 -14.35
CA THR A 129 -4.69 -7.27 -13.69
C THR A 129 -4.33 -7.63 -12.27
N LEU A 130 -3.16 -7.16 -11.82
CA LEU A 130 -2.69 -7.34 -10.45
C LEU A 130 -1.79 -6.17 -10.06
N SER A 131 -1.68 -5.95 -8.77
CA SER A 131 -0.72 -5.02 -8.17
C SER A 131 0.32 -5.82 -7.37
N TRP A 132 1.49 -5.23 -7.13
CA TRP A 132 2.45 -5.83 -6.20
C TRP A 132 3.04 -4.80 -5.23
N ILE A 133 3.36 -5.31 -4.05
CA ILE A 133 4.02 -4.58 -2.97
C ILE A 133 5.28 -5.36 -2.61
N LEU A 134 6.44 -4.74 -2.80
CA LEU A 134 7.72 -5.26 -2.32
C LEU A 134 7.86 -4.92 -0.83
N ILE A 135 8.06 -5.94 -0.01
CA ILE A 135 8.43 -5.78 1.39
C ILE A 135 9.87 -6.26 1.52
N GLU A 136 10.80 -5.33 1.58
CA GLU A 136 12.16 -5.65 1.97
C GLU A 136 12.14 -6.01 3.46
N ILE A 137 12.37 -7.29 3.77
CA ILE A 137 12.69 -7.69 5.14
C ILE A 137 14.16 -7.31 5.33
N PRO A 138 14.48 -6.22 6.07
CA PRO A 138 15.86 -5.85 6.28
C PRO A 138 16.55 -7.02 7.01
N SER A 139 17.75 -7.36 6.54
CA SER A 139 18.64 -8.25 7.27
C SER A 139 18.85 -7.71 8.69
N GLU A 140 19.05 -8.62 9.66
CA GLU A 140 19.22 -8.34 11.09
C GLU A 140 20.25 -7.23 11.39
N SER A 141 21.10 -6.86 10.43
CA SER A 141 22.07 -5.78 10.56
C SER A 141 21.46 -4.37 10.60
N ARG A 142 20.17 -4.18 10.26
CA ARG A 142 19.52 -2.85 10.16
C ARG A 142 18.46 -2.53 11.20
N LEU A 143 18.09 -3.50 12.04
CA LEU A 143 17.21 -3.29 13.18
C LEU A 143 18.02 -3.63 14.41
N THR A 144 18.94 -2.73 14.77
CA THR A 144 19.57 -2.86 16.08
C THR A 144 18.48 -2.65 17.15
N SER A 145 18.57 -3.32 18.30
CA SER A 145 17.70 -3.02 19.46
C SER A 145 17.63 -1.51 19.73
N ASP A 146 18.74 -0.81 19.44
CA ASP A 146 18.91 0.62 19.59
C ASP A 146 17.99 1.43 18.66
N ASP A 147 17.73 0.98 17.43
CA ASP A 147 16.83 1.67 16.49
C ASP A 147 15.37 1.58 16.92
N ALA A 148 14.95 0.41 17.44
CA ALA A 148 13.61 0.22 17.98
C ALA A 148 13.39 1.04 19.26
N GLU A 149 14.41 1.09 20.12
CA GLU A 149 14.41 1.92 21.33
C GLU A 149 14.40 3.42 20.99
N LEU A 150 15.23 3.84 20.03
CA LEU A 150 15.26 5.22 19.54
C LEU A 150 13.91 5.62 18.94
N ALA A 151 13.29 4.76 18.14
CA ALA A 151 11.96 4.99 17.62
C ALA A 151 10.96 5.17 18.77
N GLY A 152 11.01 4.31 19.80
CA GLY A 152 10.18 4.44 21.01
C GLY A 152 10.33 5.82 21.66
N ARG A 153 11.56 6.22 21.94
CA ARG A 153 11.90 7.51 22.55
C ARG A 153 11.41 8.71 21.73
N LEU A 154 11.59 8.68 20.41
CA LEU A 154 11.12 9.73 19.50
C LEU A 154 9.59 9.88 19.51
N ASN A 155 8.86 8.77 19.63
CA ASN A 155 7.41 8.81 19.76
C ASN A 155 6.96 9.39 21.08
N ASP A 156 7.61 9.02 22.19
CA ASP A 156 7.27 9.56 23.51
C ASP A 156 7.59 11.06 23.60
N GLU A 157 8.70 11.48 22.98
CA GLU A 157 9.04 12.90 22.82
C GLU A 157 7.96 13.64 22.02
N ALA A 158 7.52 13.08 20.90
CA ALA A 158 6.49 13.70 20.07
C ALA A 158 5.13 13.82 20.76
N ILE A 159 4.74 12.82 21.56
CA ILE A 159 3.52 12.88 22.38
C ILE A 159 3.62 14.04 23.38
N SER A 160 4.76 14.17 24.04
CA SER A 160 5.02 15.26 25.00
C SER A 160 4.94 16.64 24.34
N LEU A 161 5.54 16.79 23.15
CA LEU A 161 5.51 18.02 22.36
C LEU A 161 4.11 18.36 21.86
N THR A 162 3.34 17.37 21.40
CA THR A 162 1.95 17.56 20.96
C THR A 162 1.09 18.06 22.12
N ARG A 163 1.23 17.45 23.31
CA ARG A 163 0.50 17.90 24.51
C ARG A 163 0.90 19.30 24.94
N ARG A 164 2.18 19.67 24.80
CA ARG A 164 2.64 21.03 25.09
C ARG A 164 2.01 22.02 24.12
N TYR A 165 2.00 21.71 22.83
CA TYR A 165 1.34 22.52 21.81
C TYR A 165 -0.15 22.72 22.09
N GLU A 166 -0.86 21.69 22.53
CA GLU A 166 -2.27 21.82 22.94
C GLU A 166 -2.48 22.81 24.09
N GLN A 167 -1.46 23.05 24.92
CA GLN A 167 -1.51 24.02 26.02
C GLN A 167 -1.01 25.41 25.62
N THR A 168 0.07 25.49 24.85
CA THR A 168 0.78 26.75 24.56
C THR A 168 0.41 27.36 23.21
N GLY A 169 0.05 26.53 22.22
CA GLY A 169 -0.12 26.95 20.83
C GLY A 169 1.17 27.19 20.06
N GLU A 170 2.32 26.88 20.65
CA GLU A 170 3.63 27.10 20.04
C GLU A 170 3.85 26.20 18.82
N LEU A 171 3.78 26.76 17.61
CA LEU A 171 3.93 26.01 16.36
C LEU A 171 5.26 25.24 16.29
N SER A 172 6.31 25.73 16.95
CA SER A 172 7.60 25.01 17.03
C SER A 172 7.48 23.64 17.71
N ASP A 173 6.59 23.50 18.69
CA ASP A 173 6.41 22.22 19.41
C ASP A 173 5.73 21.19 18.51
N ILE A 174 4.68 21.58 17.78
CA ILE A 174 3.98 20.64 16.88
C ILE A 174 4.81 20.26 15.65
N ASP A 175 5.61 21.19 15.11
CA ASP A 175 6.50 20.89 13.99
C ASP A 175 7.60 19.90 14.40
N LYS A 176 8.15 20.03 15.62
CA LYS A 176 9.10 19.07 16.18
C LYS A 176 8.45 17.71 16.46
N ALA A 177 7.21 17.70 16.95
CA ALA A 177 6.48 16.46 17.17
C ALA A 177 6.29 15.66 15.86
N ILE A 178 5.92 16.35 14.78
CA ILE A 178 5.76 15.76 13.44
C ILE A 178 7.10 15.18 12.96
N ALA A 179 8.18 15.96 13.01
CA ALA A 179 9.51 15.49 12.57
C ALA A 179 9.99 14.26 13.38
N SER A 180 9.76 14.24 14.69
CA SER A 180 10.11 13.10 15.54
C SER A 180 9.27 11.86 15.21
N LEU A 181 7.98 12.02 14.88
CA LEU A 181 7.11 10.91 14.48
C LEU A 181 7.49 10.36 13.11
N GLU A 182 7.81 11.22 12.14
CA GLU A 182 8.30 10.81 10.81
C GLU A 182 9.59 10.00 10.94
N LYS A 183 10.56 10.48 11.71
CA LYS A 183 11.79 9.74 11.98
C LYS A 183 11.55 8.44 12.74
N ALA A 184 10.61 8.41 13.69
CA ALA A 184 10.24 7.18 14.39
C ALA A 184 9.59 6.15 13.45
N ILE A 185 8.86 6.60 12.42
CA ILE A 185 8.27 5.73 11.40
C ILE A 185 9.36 5.19 10.46
N GLU A 186 10.31 6.02 10.03
CA GLU A 186 11.46 5.58 9.23
C GLU A 186 12.29 4.50 9.93
N LEU A 187 12.43 4.59 11.27
CA LEU A 187 13.11 3.61 12.10
C LEU A 187 12.26 2.38 12.45
N THR A 188 10.96 2.39 12.14
CA THR A 188 10.04 1.29 12.46
C THR A 188 9.80 0.42 11.24
N PHE A 189 10.13 -0.87 11.36
CA PHE A 189 9.87 -1.84 10.30
C PHE A 189 8.40 -1.91 9.86
N HIS A 190 8.18 -1.96 8.54
CA HIS A 190 6.88 -2.15 7.91
C HIS A 190 6.29 -3.52 8.29
N GLY A 191 5.37 -3.53 9.26
CA GLY A 191 4.79 -4.74 9.83
C GLY A 191 4.96 -4.88 11.34
N SER A 192 5.75 -4.00 11.96
CA SER A 192 5.81 -3.88 13.42
C SER A 192 4.44 -3.52 14.00
N ILE A 193 4.08 -4.15 15.12
CA ILE A 193 2.84 -3.84 15.87
C ILE A 193 2.78 -2.37 16.31
N ASN A 194 3.94 -1.70 16.40
CA ASN A 194 4.04 -0.30 16.81
C ASN A 194 3.85 0.69 15.64
N LEU A 195 3.97 0.25 14.38
CA LEU A 195 3.84 1.15 13.22
C LEU A 195 2.44 1.80 13.12
N PRO A 196 1.31 1.06 13.27
CA PRO A 196 -0.01 1.67 13.26
C PRO A 196 -0.21 2.72 14.35
N VAL A 197 0.36 2.48 15.54
CA VAL A 197 0.29 3.42 16.66
C VAL A 197 1.03 4.72 16.34
N ARG A 198 2.24 4.63 15.78
CA ARG A 198 3.04 5.80 15.37
C ARG A 198 2.35 6.60 14.26
N LEU A 199 1.75 5.93 13.27
CA LEU A 199 0.98 6.58 12.21
C LEU A 199 -0.27 7.29 12.76
N ASN A 200 -0.96 6.69 13.73
CA ASN A 200 -2.09 7.34 14.39
C ASN A 200 -1.66 8.60 15.16
N ASN A 201 -0.50 8.55 15.83
CA ASN A 201 0.04 9.71 16.53
C ASN A 201 0.44 10.82 15.56
N LEU A 202 1.03 10.48 14.40
CA LEU A 202 1.34 11.44 13.33
C LEU A 202 0.08 12.11 12.79
N GLY A 203 -0.98 11.33 12.53
CA GLY A 203 -2.28 11.86 12.11
C GLY A 203 -2.89 12.81 13.15
N THR A 204 -2.74 12.49 14.43
CA THR A 204 -3.18 13.36 15.53
C THR A 204 -2.40 14.67 15.54
N ALA A 205 -1.08 14.63 15.41
CA ALA A 205 -0.24 15.84 15.38
C ALA A 205 -0.58 16.75 14.20
N TYR A 206 -0.78 16.19 13.00
CA TYR A 206 -1.24 16.96 11.83
C TYR A 206 -2.63 17.58 12.04
N LYS A 207 -3.56 16.84 12.66
CA LYS A 207 -4.88 17.35 12.99
C LYS A 207 -4.80 18.53 13.96
N CYS A 208 -4.06 18.40 15.06
CA CYS A 208 -3.87 19.47 16.03
C CYS A 208 -3.30 20.74 15.38
N ARG A 209 -2.29 20.57 14.52
CA ARG A 209 -1.67 21.68 13.77
C ARG A 209 -2.71 22.41 12.90
N PHE A 210 -3.54 21.66 12.18
CA PHE A 210 -4.55 22.22 11.29
C PHE A 210 -5.67 22.95 12.06
N GLU A 211 -6.16 22.37 13.16
CA GLU A 211 -7.23 22.96 13.97
C GLU A 211 -6.85 24.35 14.50
N ARG A 212 -5.63 24.52 15.01
CA ARG A 212 -5.17 25.82 15.52
C ARG A 212 -4.77 26.82 14.43
N LEU A 213 -4.22 26.38 13.29
CA LEU A 213 -4.01 27.27 12.14
C LEU A 213 -5.32 27.76 11.51
N GLY A 214 -6.41 26.99 11.64
CA GLY A 214 -7.75 27.42 11.27
C GLY A 214 -8.42 28.34 12.31
N GLU A 215 -7.96 28.32 13.58
CA GLU A 215 -8.44 29.17 14.67
C GLU A 215 -7.65 30.47 14.85
N LEU A 216 -6.44 30.59 14.31
CA LEU A 216 -5.73 31.86 14.25
C LEU A 216 -6.56 32.80 13.35
N PRO A 217 -7.12 33.90 13.88
CA PRO A 217 -7.68 34.92 13.02
C PRO A 217 -6.55 35.34 12.09
N VAL A 218 -6.81 35.32 10.79
CA VAL A 218 -6.06 36.13 9.84
C VAL A 218 -5.85 37.49 10.52
N GLU A 219 -4.60 37.87 10.78
CA GLU A 219 -4.29 39.23 11.15
C GLU A 219 -4.73 40.09 9.96
N TRP A 220 -5.96 40.60 10.03
CA TRP A 220 -6.42 41.66 9.15
C TRP A 220 -5.54 42.84 9.53
N GLY A 221 -4.52 43.07 8.69
CA GLY A 221 -3.65 44.23 8.82
C GLY A 221 -4.50 45.48 8.98
N ASP A 222 -4.19 46.23 10.03
CA ASP A 222 -4.66 47.60 10.22
C ASP A 222 -4.35 48.40 8.95
N SER A 223 -5.37 48.53 8.10
CA SER A 223 -5.38 49.44 6.96
C SER A 223 -6.75 50.12 6.91
N GLU A 224 -7.16 50.67 8.05
CA GLU A 224 -8.19 51.70 8.08
C GLU A 224 -7.59 53.03 7.59
N MET A 225 -7.77 53.27 6.29
CA MET A 225 -8.66 54.33 5.83
C MET A 225 -8.50 55.70 6.54
N GLN A 226 -7.56 56.51 6.06
CA GLN A 226 -7.71 57.98 6.10
C GLN A 226 -8.05 58.52 4.70
N SER A 227 -9.27 59.03 4.65
CA SER A 227 -10.06 59.64 3.57
C SER A 227 -9.32 60.56 2.59
N PRO A 228 -9.73 60.61 1.30
CA PRO A 228 -9.41 61.75 0.45
C PRO A 228 -10.33 62.93 0.81
N GLU A 229 -9.73 64.02 1.28
CA GLU A 229 -10.40 65.30 1.48
C GLU A 229 -11.05 65.77 0.18
N ARG A 230 -12.39 65.80 0.14
CA ARG A 230 -13.12 66.52 -0.89
C ARG A 230 -13.05 68.01 -0.60
N THR A 231 -12.11 68.70 -1.24
CA THR A 231 -12.12 70.16 -1.30
C THR A 231 -13.29 70.60 -2.19
N CYS A 232 -14.38 71.03 -1.54
CA CYS A 232 -15.48 71.71 -2.18
C CYS A 232 -15.07 73.17 -2.40
N GLN A 233 -14.68 73.52 -3.63
CA GLN A 233 -14.49 74.92 -4.02
C GLN A 233 -15.83 75.64 -4.00
N THR A 234 -15.92 76.74 -3.25
CA THR A 234 -16.95 77.76 -3.44
C THR A 234 -16.32 79.13 -3.58
N ARG A 235 -16.63 79.73 -4.74
CA ARG A 235 -16.56 81.14 -5.14
C ARG A 235 -15.28 81.67 -5.78
#